data_AF-A0A957PAY0-F1
#
_entry.id   AF-A0A957PAY0-F1
#
_cell.length_a   1.000
_cell.length_b   1.000
_cell.length_c   1.000
_cell.angle_alpha   90.00
_cell.angle_beta   90.00
_cell.angle_gamma   90.00
#
_symmetry.space_group_name_H-M   'P 1'
#
loop_
_entity.id
_entity.type
_entity.pdbx_description
1 polymer ?
#
loop_
_entity_poly.entity_id
_entity_poly.type
_entity_poly.pdbx_seq_one_letter_code
_entity_poly.pdbx_strand_id
1 'polypeptide(L)' 'LNIEEMFVSGRPSYPVERTLLTTGILEAALDSRYQGHIRLETPHLAVAYQPVASAPWRPTGPRPMAAALQPFA' A
#
# COMPACT_ATOMS: atom_id res chain seq x y z
N LEU A 1 -5.79 -15.72 1.10
CA LEU A 1 -6.79 -15.45 0.05
C LEU A 1 -6.96 -13.93 -0.01
N ASN A 2 -5.97 -13.22 -0.56
CA ASN A 2 -5.89 -11.76 -0.43
C ASN A 2 -6.52 -11.03 -1.62
N ILE A 3 -6.42 -11.61 -2.82
CA ILE A 3 -6.86 -11.01 -4.10
C ILE A 3 -8.05 -11.78 -4.69
N GLU A 4 -8.20 -13.06 -4.36
CA GLU A 4 -9.22 -13.95 -4.93
C GLU A 4 -10.63 -13.51 -4.52
N GLU A 5 -10.81 -12.97 -3.32
CA GLU A 5 -12.10 -12.42 -2.88
C GLU A 5 -12.48 -11.15 -3.63
N MET A 6 -11.51 -10.32 -4.03
CA MET A 6 -11.76 -9.18 -4.91
C MET A 6 -12.26 -9.65 -6.28
N PHE A 7 -11.67 -10.71 -6.84
CA PHE A 7 -12.11 -11.28 -8.11
C PHE A 7 -13.53 -11.86 -8.04
N VAL A 8 -13.88 -12.53 -6.94
CA VAL A 8 -15.22 -13.12 -6.75
C VAL A 8 -16.28 -12.06 -6.48
N SER A 9 -15.98 -11.08 -5.61
CA SER A 9 -16.95 -10.08 -5.17
C SER A 9 -17.04 -8.84 -6.09
N GLY A 10 -16.04 -8.61 -6.95
CA GLY A 10 -15.88 -7.38 -7.72
C GLY A 10 -15.61 -6.14 -6.85
N ARG A 11 -15.38 -6.32 -5.54
CA ARG A 11 -15.13 -5.25 -4.58
C ARG A 11 -13.67 -5.24 -4.15
N PRO A 12 -13.01 -4.09 -4.13
CA PRO A 12 -11.60 -4.03 -3.75
C PRO A 12 -11.43 -4.34 -2.25
N SER A 13 -10.40 -5.12 -1.90
CA SER A 13 -10.10 -5.51 -0.51
C SER A 13 -9.69 -4.31 0.37
N TYR A 14 -9.25 -3.22 -0.25
CA TYR A 14 -8.95 -1.93 0.39
C TYR A 14 -9.47 -0.79 -0.49
N PRO A 15 -9.79 0.38 0.11
CA PRO A 15 -10.14 1.56 -0.68
C PRO A 15 -9.02 1.92 -1.65
N VAL A 16 -9.39 2.19 -2.90
CA VAL A 16 -8.46 2.39 -4.02
C VAL A 16 -7.62 3.65 -3.86
N GLU A 17 -8.10 4.60 -3.07
CA GLU A 17 -7.43 5.84 -2.68
C GLU A 17 -6.09 5.55 -2.00
N ARG A 18 -5.96 4.41 -1.31
CA ARG A 18 -4.67 3.98 -0.74
C ARG A 18 -3.60 3.87 -1.83
N THR A 19 -3.92 3.21 -2.94
CA THR A 19 -2.98 3.02 -4.05
C THR A 19 -2.63 4.36 -4.68
N LEU A 20 -3.64 5.20 -4.94
CA LEU A 20 -3.44 6.55 -5.46
C LEU A 20 -2.49 7.37 -4.57
N LEU A 21 -2.74 7.40 -3.26
CA LEU A 21 -1.93 8.14 -2.31
C LEU A 21 -0.51 7.58 -2.22
N THR A 22 -0.34 6.27 -2.04
CA THR A 22 1.01 5.70 -1.87
C THR A 22 1.86 5.84 -3.12
N THR A 23 1.28 5.58 -4.29
CA THR A 23 2.01 5.68 -5.56
C THR A 23 2.23 7.13 -5.94
N GLY A 24 1.20 7.98 -5.84
CA GLY A 24 1.31 9.40 -6.21
C GLY A 24 2.21 10.22 -5.28
N ILE A 25 2.23 9.93 -3.97
CA ILE A 25 3.21 10.55 -3.06
C ILE A 25 4.64 10.13 -3.43
N LEU A 26 4.85 8.84 -3.73
CA LEU A 26 6.16 8.33 -4.13
C LEU A 26 6.62 8.96 -5.46
N GLU A 27 5.74 9.03 -6.45
CA GLU A 27 5.97 9.71 -7.74
C GLU A 27 6.37 11.17 -7.51
N ALA A 28 5.55 11.95 -6.79
CA ALA A 28 5.82 13.36 -6.53
C ALA A 28 7.15 13.58 -5.81
N ALA A 29 7.54 12.67 -4.90
CA ALA A 29 8.84 12.72 -4.24
C ALA A 29 10.01 12.45 -5.19
N LEU A 30 9.86 11.49 -6.12
CA LEU A 30 10.86 11.19 -7.14
C LEU A 30 11.02 12.36 -8.11
N ASP A 31 9.91 12.95 -8.57
CA ASP A 31 9.90 14.11 -9.45
C ASP A 31 10.49 15.35 -8.77
N SER A 32 10.12 15.61 -7.50
CA SER A 32 10.69 16.68 -6.70
C SER A 32 12.21 16.54 -6.61
N ARG A 33 12.71 15.34 -6.30
CA ARG A 33 14.14 15.06 -6.24
C ARG A 33 14.82 15.28 -7.59
N TYR A 34 14.22 14.80 -8.68
CA TYR A 34 14.75 15.01 -10.04
C TYR A 34 14.86 16.50 -10.38
N GLN A 35 13.89 17.31 -9.94
CA GLN A 35 13.85 18.76 -10.16
C GLN A 35 14.66 19.57 -9.13
N GLY A 36 15.51 18.92 -8.31
CA GLY A 36 16.38 19.62 -7.35
C GLY A 36 15.73 19.87 -5.99
N HIS A 37 14.89 18.95 -5.52
CA HIS A 37 14.20 18.99 -4.22
C HIS A 37 13.22 20.16 -4.07
N ILE A 38 12.56 20.55 -5.16
CA ILE A 38 11.55 21.62 -5.12
C ILE A 38 10.22 21.12 -4.57
N ARG A 39 9.42 22.02 -4.00
CA ARG A 39 8.06 21.72 -3.60
C ARG A 39 7.17 21.56 -4.84
N LEU A 40 6.45 20.45 -4.92
CA LEU A 40 5.43 20.19 -5.93
C LEU A 40 4.04 20.21 -5.28
N GLU A 41 3.11 20.96 -5.86
CA GLU A 41 1.71 20.93 -5.45
C GLU A 41 1.02 19.70 -6.05
N THR A 42 0.27 18.98 -5.23
CA THR A 42 -0.36 17.70 -5.59
C THR A 42 -1.88 17.72 -5.38
N PRO A 43 -2.63 18.61 -6.08
CA PRO A 43 -4.08 18.74 -5.88
C PRO A 43 -4.86 17.46 -6.22
N HIS A 44 -4.33 16.62 -7.11
CA HIS A 44 -4.90 15.32 -7.44
C HIS A 44 -4.79 14.29 -6.30
N LEU A 45 -3.92 14.54 -5.31
CA LEU A 45 -3.78 13.73 -4.09
C LEU A 45 -4.63 14.27 -2.93
N ALA A 46 -5.41 15.35 -3.14
CA ALA A 46 -6.31 15.90 -2.13
C ALA A 46 -7.58 15.05 -1.96
N VAL A 47 -7.39 13.76 -1.67
CA VAL A 47 -8.45 12.78 -1.43
C VAL A 47 -8.45 12.35 0.04
N ALA A 48 -9.63 12.19 0.61
CA ALA A 48 -9.77 11.64 1.96
C ALA A 48 -9.67 10.11 1.90
N TYR A 49 -8.70 9.53 2.60
CA TYR A 49 -8.57 8.09 2.73
C TYR A 49 -9.08 7.62 4.09
N GLN A 50 -10.12 6.78 4.06
CA GLN A 50 -10.63 6.11 5.25
C GLN A 50 -10.19 4.64 5.25
N PRO A 51 -9.30 4.22 6.16
CA PRO A 51 -8.88 2.83 6.24
C PRO A 51 -10.02 1.92 6.71
N VAL A 52 -9.98 0.64 6.30
CA VAL A 52 -10.87 -0.40 6.82
C VAL A 52 -10.57 -0.67 8.31
N ALA A 53 -11.61 -0.87 9.12
CA ALA A 53 -11.48 -1.06 10.57
C ALA A 53 -10.67 -2.32 10.95
N SER A 54 -10.81 -3.38 10.16
CA SER A 54 -10.03 -4.61 10.28
C SER A 54 -9.45 -4.95 8.93
N ALA A 55 -8.14 -5.15 8.85
CA ALA A 55 -7.49 -5.65 7.64
C ALA A 55 -7.98 -7.07 7.35
N PRO A 56 -8.80 -7.30 6.31
CA PRO A 56 -9.18 -8.65 5.96
C PRO A 56 -7.90 -9.39 5.55
N TRP A 57 -7.72 -10.59 6.12
CA TRP A 57 -6.63 -11.52 5.75
C TRP A 57 -5.22 -11.13 6.18
N ARG A 58 -5.08 -10.29 7.21
CA ARG A 58 -3.78 -10.14 7.89
C ARG A 58 -3.45 -11.47 8.61
N PRO A 59 -2.26 -12.08 8.39
CA PRO A 59 -1.84 -13.23 9.17
C PRO A 59 -1.82 -12.85 10.66
N THR A 60 -2.65 -13.51 11.45
CA THR A 60 -2.70 -13.36 12.91
C THR A 60 -1.89 -14.45 13.62
N GLY A 61 -1.35 -15.41 12.87
CA GLY A 61 -0.47 -16.44 13.40
C GLY A 61 0.78 -15.85 14.04
N PRO A 62 1.44 -16.59 14.94
CA PRO A 62 2.69 -16.16 15.54
C PRO A 62 3.75 -15.92 14.46
N ARG A 63 4.73 -15.07 14.79
CA ARG A 63 5.88 -14.83 13.91
C ARG A 63 6.45 -16.19 13.47
N PRO A 64 6.72 -16.41 12.16
CA PRO A 64 7.26 -17.67 11.70
C PRO A 64 8.60 -17.95 12.42
N MET A 65 8.73 -19.17 12.94
CA MET A 65 9.93 -19.67 13.62
C MET A 65 10.60 -20.74 12.74
N ALA A 66 11.90 -20.99 12.97
CA ALA A 66 12.73 -21.97 12.26
C ALA A 66 13.19 -21.55 10.85
N ALA A 67 13.16 -22.45 9.87
CA ALA A 67 13.90 -22.37 8.60
C ALA A 67 13.71 -21.06 7.82
N ALA A 68 12.57 -20.39 7.97
CA ALA A 68 12.28 -19.09 7.34
C ALA A 68 13.14 -17.91 7.87
N LEU A 69 13.86 -18.09 8.99
CA LEU A 69 14.76 -17.10 9.58
C LEU A 69 16.24 -17.48 9.47
N GLN A 70 16.55 -18.67 8.95
CA GLN A 70 17.94 -19.05 8.74
C GLN A 70 18.41 -18.47 7.40
N PRO A 71 19.58 -17.80 7.36
CA PRO A 71 20.20 -17.43 6.09
C PRO A 71 20.35 -18.70 5.24
N PHE A 72 20.08 -18.59 3.94
CA PHE A 72 20.49 -19.64 3.02
C PHE A 72 22.02 -19.75 3.12
N ALA A 73 22.49 -20.89 3.65
CA ALA A 73 23.91 -21.26 3.62
C ALA A 73 24.35 -21.56 2.19
#